data_AF-A0A0F4TC06-F1
#
_entry.id   AF-A0A0F4TC06-F1
#
_cell.length_a   1.000
_cell.length_b   1.000
_cell.length_c   1.000
_cell.angle_alpha   90.00
_cell.angle_beta   90.00
_cell.angle_gamma   90.00
#
_symmetry.space_group_name_H-M   'P 1'
#
loop_
_entity.id
_entity.type
_entity.pdbx_description
1 polymer ?
#
loop_
_entity_poly.entity_id
_entity_poly.type
_entity_poly.pdbx_seq_one_letter_code
_entity_poly.pdbx_strand_id
1 'polypeptide(L)'
;MKAEFFGSMIVFMLACFISVILEYRYLIYAFIIISISALFYNNFIFPFVAGTFLSVYLAKNKNEIPFHTSIALIIFGLYMLGYIIPEKSYAWASAIPDIMKVHTQTLLHTLGSACIIFATMSNQKVFKNLNGKLLRGIGKISFPLYLVHTLVICSLSSYVYIKLSNYGISNTQSLIVVFIVTATTSIALAVPLSRFDDWWVNQVNTITRKLLKEKQLVH
;
A
#
# COMPACT_ATOMS: atom_id res chain seq x y z
N MET A 1 -6.21 5.09 10.32
CA MET A 1 -7.07 4.04 10.92
C MET A 1 -8.52 4.04 10.42
N LYS A 2 -9.41 5.01 10.76
CA LYS A 2 -10.82 4.95 10.29
C LYS A 2 -10.92 4.88 8.75
N ALA A 3 -10.24 5.77 8.04
CA ALA A 3 -10.25 5.79 6.58
C ALA A 3 -9.70 4.51 5.94
N GLU A 4 -8.69 3.87 6.54
CA GLU A 4 -8.10 2.62 6.03
C GLU A 4 -9.08 1.44 6.17
N PHE A 5 -9.76 1.34 7.32
CA PHE A 5 -10.77 0.32 7.55
C PHE A 5 -11.92 0.45 6.55
N PHE A 6 -12.53 1.64 6.46
CA PHE A 6 -13.62 1.89 5.51
C PHE A 6 -13.17 1.73 4.06
N GLY A 7 -11.98 2.22 3.71
CA GLY A 7 -11.40 2.07 2.39
C GLY A 7 -11.26 0.60 1.99
N SER A 8 -10.76 -0.26 2.90
CA SER A 8 -10.64 -1.69 2.63
C SER A 8 -11.99 -2.39 2.42
N MET A 9 -13.02 -2.02 3.20
CA MET A 9 -14.38 -2.55 3.01
C MET A 9 -14.95 -2.14 1.65
N ILE A 10 -14.71 -0.90 1.23
CA ILE A 10 -15.12 -0.40 -0.08
C ILE A 10 -14.42 -1.19 -1.20
N VAL A 11 -13.13 -1.52 -1.07
CA VAL A 11 -12.43 -2.36 -2.05
C VAL A 11 -13.12 -3.72 -2.20
N PHE A 12 -13.44 -4.41 -1.10
CA PHE A 12 -14.11 -5.71 -1.17
C PHE A 12 -15.50 -5.62 -1.79
N MET A 13 -16.29 -4.61 -1.41
CA MET A 13 -17.61 -4.37 -1.98
C MET A 13 -17.54 -4.05 -3.47
N LEU A 14 -16.63 -3.16 -3.89
CA LEU A 14 -16.44 -2.80 -5.28
C LEU A 14 -15.92 -3.97 -6.11
N ALA A 15 -14.97 -4.75 -5.59
CA ALA A 15 -14.47 -5.94 -6.28
C ALA A 15 -15.60 -6.95 -6.52
N CYS A 16 -16.45 -7.19 -5.50
CA CYS A 16 -17.63 -8.04 -5.63
C CYS A 16 -18.62 -7.47 -6.66
N PHE A 17 -18.99 -6.19 -6.54
CA PHE A 17 -19.89 -5.50 -7.46
C PHE A 17 -19.39 -5.57 -8.92
N ILE A 18 -18.10 -5.31 -9.15
CA ILE A 18 -17.50 -5.38 -10.47
C ILE A 18 -17.51 -6.82 -11.01
N SER A 19 -17.25 -7.81 -10.15
CA SER A 19 -17.20 -9.21 -10.59
C SER A 19 -18.57 -9.83 -10.88
N VAL A 20 -19.62 -9.43 -10.16
CA VAL A 20 -20.95 -10.06 -10.22
C VAL A 20 -21.92 -9.27 -11.09
N ILE A 21 -21.88 -7.94 -11.03
CA ILE A 21 -22.94 -7.08 -11.56
C ILE A 21 -22.44 -6.26 -12.75
N LEU A 22 -21.26 -5.64 -12.63
CA LEU A 22 -20.80 -4.67 -13.62
C LEU A 22 -20.20 -5.35 -14.85
N GLU A 23 -20.83 -5.19 -16.00
CA GLU A 23 -20.21 -5.59 -17.25
C GLU A 23 -19.00 -4.71 -17.58
N TYR A 24 -17.93 -5.33 -18.09
CA TYR A 24 -16.67 -4.64 -18.38
C TYR A 24 -16.77 -3.46 -19.35
N ARG A 25 -17.80 -3.39 -20.20
CA ARG A 25 -18.02 -2.25 -21.11
C ARG A 25 -18.32 -0.94 -20.36
N TYR A 26 -18.88 -1.04 -19.15
CA TYR A 26 -19.25 0.12 -18.34
C TYR A 26 -18.18 0.51 -17.31
N LEU A 27 -17.03 -0.16 -17.32
CA LEU A 27 -15.98 0.00 -16.30
C LEU A 27 -15.46 1.44 -16.22
N ILE A 28 -15.23 2.10 -17.37
CA ILE A 28 -14.74 3.49 -17.41
C ILE A 28 -15.80 4.45 -16.84
N TYR A 29 -17.07 4.30 -17.21
CA TYR A 29 -18.15 5.14 -16.69
C TYR A 29 -18.34 4.96 -15.18
N ALA A 30 -18.33 3.71 -14.71
CA ALA A 30 -18.40 3.40 -13.29
C ALA A 30 -17.21 3.98 -12.52
N PHE A 31 -15.99 3.88 -13.08
CA PHE A 31 -14.80 4.48 -12.48
C PHE A 31 -14.96 6.00 -12.30
N ILE A 32 -15.42 6.71 -13.33
CA ILE A 32 -15.60 8.16 -13.27
C ILE A 32 -16.64 8.53 -12.20
N ILE A 33 -17.82 7.91 -12.24
CA ILE A 33 -18.92 8.22 -11.31
C ILE A 33 -18.51 7.96 -9.86
N ILE A 34 -17.92 6.79 -9.59
CA ILE A 34 -17.54 6.38 -8.23
C ILE A 34 -16.35 7.22 -7.74
N SER A 35 -15.41 7.57 -8.61
CA SER A 35 -14.28 8.43 -8.26
C SER A 35 -14.73 9.84 -7.89
N ILE A 36 -15.64 10.42 -8.67
CA ILE A 36 -16.22 11.73 -8.35
C ILE A 36 -16.93 11.66 -7.00
N SER A 37 -17.78 10.65 -6.77
CA SER A 37 -18.45 10.45 -5.50
C SER A 37 -17.47 10.31 -4.32
N ALA A 38 -16.37 9.55 -4.51
CA ALA A 38 -15.34 9.38 -3.48
C ALA A 38 -14.63 10.69 -3.13
N LEU A 39 -14.29 11.52 -4.12
CA LEU A 39 -13.65 12.82 -3.89
C LEU A 39 -14.55 13.81 -3.14
N PHE A 40 -15.87 13.76 -3.36
CA PHE A 40 -16.82 14.60 -2.62
C PHE A 40 -17.04 14.13 -1.18
N TYR A 41 -17.08 12.82 -0.94
CA TYR A 41 -17.34 12.27 0.40
C TYR A 41 -16.09 12.30 1.29
N ASN A 42 -14.98 11.75 0.79
CA ASN A 42 -13.72 11.70 1.51
C ASN A 42 -12.56 11.41 0.55
N ASN A 43 -11.65 12.39 0.40
CA ASN A 43 -10.46 12.28 -0.44
C ASN A 43 -9.64 11.01 -0.19
N PHE A 44 -9.57 10.53 1.05
CA PHE A 44 -8.80 9.34 1.40
C PHE A 44 -9.38 8.03 0.86
N ILE A 45 -10.63 8.03 0.37
CA ILE A 45 -11.27 6.86 -0.25
C ILE A 45 -10.87 6.74 -1.73
N PHE A 46 -10.62 7.86 -2.41
CA PHE A 46 -10.29 7.88 -3.84
C PHE A 46 -9.14 6.92 -4.24
N PRO A 47 -8.02 6.83 -3.50
CA PRO A 47 -6.95 5.87 -3.81
C PRO A 47 -7.43 4.41 -3.85
N PHE A 48 -8.36 4.03 -2.97
CA PHE A 48 -8.92 2.67 -2.91
C PHE A 48 -9.77 2.37 -4.15
N VAL A 49 -10.58 3.34 -4.59
CA VAL A 49 -11.38 3.23 -5.82
C VAL A 49 -10.44 3.09 -7.03
N ALA A 50 -9.49 4.02 -7.18
CA ALA A 50 -8.54 4.00 -8.29
C ALA A 50 -7.73 2.69 -8.35
N GLY A 51 -7.24 2.21 -7.22
CA GLY A 51 -6.53 0.93 -7.14
C GLY A 51 -7.39 -0.27 -7.53
N THR A 52 -8.67 -0.28 -7.14
CA THR A 52 -9.60 -1.37 -7.48
C THR A 52 -9.89 -1.41 -8.98
N PHE A 53 -10.18 -0.26 -9.60
CA PHE A 53 -10.41 -0.21 -11.04
C PHE A 53 -9.14 -0.52 -11.84
N LEU A 54 -7.98 -0.07 -11.37
CA LEU A 54 -6.69 -0.41 -11.98
C LEU A 54 -6.41 -1.92 -11.93
N SER A 55 -6.70 -2.58 -10.80
CA SER A 55 -6.49 -4.03 -10.68
C SER A 55 -7.37 -4.83 -11.64
N VAL A 56 -8.63 -4.43 -11.81
CA VAL A 56 -9.54 -5.05 -12.79
C VAL A 56 -9.05 -4.80 -14.22
N TYR A 57 -8.59 -3.59 -14.52
CA TYR A 57 -8.01 -3.27 -15.84
C TYR A 57 -6.80 -4.15 -16.14
N LEU A 58 -5.86 -4.29 -15.19
CA LEU A 58 -4.66 -5.11 -15.32
C LEU A 58 -4.98 -6.62 -15.41
N ALA A 59 -6.01 -7.09 -14.70
CA ALA A 59 -6.45 -8.48 -14.78
C ALA A 59 -6.99 -8.84 -16.19
N LYS A 60 -7.66 -7.88 -16.84
CA LYS A 60 -8.22 -8.05 -18.19
C LYS A 60 -7.18 -7.84 -19.28
N ASN A 61 -6.38 -6.77 -19.18
CA ASN A 61 -5.42 -6.38 -20.21
C ASN A 61 -4.02 -6.81 -19.81
N LYS A 62 -3.53 -7.86 -20.47
CA LYS A 62 -2.18 -8.40 -20.27
C LYS A 62 -1.15 -7.78 -21.23
N ASN A 63 -1.43 -6.57 -21.71
CA ASN A 63 -0.54 -5.91 -22.67
C ASN A 63 0.77 -5.56 -21.99
N GLU A 64 1.87 -6.03 -22.57
CA GLU A 64 3.19 -5.70 -22.06
C GLU A 64 3.65 -4.34 -22.58
N ILE A 65 4.19 -3.52 -21.68
CA ILE A 65 4.81 -2.26 -22.05
C ILE A 65 6.34 -2.45 -22.14
N PRO A 66 7.02 -1.71 -23.03
CA PRO A 66 8.46 -1.79 -23.14
C PRO A 66 9.15 -1.28 -21.87
N PHE A 67 10.37 -1.77 -21.62
CA PHE A 67 11.13 -1.50 -20.40
C PHE A 67 11.39 -0.01 -20.17
N HIS A 68 11.71 0.73 -21.23
CA HIS A 68 11.96 2.17 -21.14
C HIS A 68 10.71 2.95 -20.73
N THR A 69 9.54 2.61 -21.27
CA THR A 69 8.26 3.24 -20.87
C THR A 69 7.91 2.88 -19.44
N SER A 70 8.15 1.65 -18.99
CA SER A 70 7.97 1.26 -17.59
C SER A 70 8.85 2.09 -16.66
N ILE A 71 10.15 2.24 -16.95
CA ILE A 71 11.05 3.09 -16.15
C ILE A 71 10.58 4.55 -16.17
N ALA A 72 10.23 5.09 -17.34
CA ALA A 72 9.75 6.47 -17.44
C ALA A 72 8.51 6.71 -16.59
N LEU A 73 7.55 5.77 -16.59
CA LEU A 73 6.36 5.82 -15.73
C LEU A 73 6.68 5.68 -14.25
N ILE A 74 7.68 4.87 -13.88
CA ILE A 74 8.14 4.77 -12.48
C ILE A 74 8.76 6.09 -12.03
N ILE A 75 9.66 6.67 -12.82
CA ILE A 75 10.30 7.96 -12.51
C ILE A 75 9.23 9.05 -12.38
N PHE A 76 8.30 9.09 -13.33
CA PHE A 76 7.18 10.03 -13.31
C PHE A 76 6.29 9.81 -12.08
N GLY A 77 5.98 8.56 -11.74
CA GLY A 77 5.19 8.25 -10.55
C GLY A 77 5.88 8.61 -9.24
N LEU A 78 7.20 8.39 -9.15
CA LEU A 78 8.02 8.82 -8.01
C LEU A 78 8.07 10.34 -7.88
N TYR A 79 8.17 11.06 -8.99
CA TYR A 79 8.07 12.52 -9.01
C TYR A 79 6.71 12.97 -8.46
N MET A 80 5.60 12.38 -8.91
CA MET A 80 4.26 12.75 -8.41
C MET A 80 4.06 12.41 -6.92
N LEU A 81 4.63 11.30 -6.43
CA LEU A 81 4.62 10.94 -5.02
C LEU A 81 5.45 11.89 -4.15
N GLY A 82 6.49 12.50 -4.71
CA GLY A 82 7.33 13.47 -3.99
C GLY A 82 6.67 14.82 -3.75
N TYR A 83 5.46 15.06 -4.27
CA TYR A 83 4.71 16.30 -4.05
C TYR A 83 4.28 16.43 -2.58
N ILE A 84 4.82 17.42 -1.87
CA ILE A 84 4.44 17.72 -0.47
C ILE A 84 4.01 19.19 -0.35
N ILE A 85 4.82 20.11 -0.90
CA ILE A 85 4.55 21.55 -0.94
C ILE A 85 4.80 22.03 -2.38
N PRO A 86 4.01 22.99 -2.91
CA PRO A 86 4.20 23.56 -4.25
C PRO A 86 5.41 24.51 -4.31
N GLU A 87 6.59 23.99 -4.01
CA GLU A 87 7.88 24.69 -4.04
C GLU A 87 8.86 24.02 -5.02
N LYS A 88 9.84 24.79 -5.50
CA LYS A 88 10.95 24.31 -6.36
C LYS A 88 10.44 23.51 -7.57
N SER A 89 10.74 22.21 -7.61
CA SER A 89 10.36 21.29 -8.67
C SER A 89 8.84 21.13 -8.82
N TYR A 90 8.04 21.56 -7.85
CA TYR A 90 6.57 21.55 -7.87
C TYR A 90 5.96 22.95 -7.98
N ALA A 91 6.75 23.96 -8.34
CA ALA A 91 6.27 25.34 -8.46
C ALA A 91 5.09 25.49 -9.45
N TRP A 92 4.97 24.61 -10.44
CA TRP A 92 3.81 24.57 -11.34
C TRP A 92 2.48 24.36 -10.60
N ALA A 93 2.49 23.67 -9.46
CA ALA A 93 1.31 23.46 -8.64
C ALA A 93 0.92 24.70 -7.80
N SER A 94 1.75 25.75 -7.77
CA SER A 94 1.41 27.02 -7.10
C SER A 94 0.27 27.77 -7.77
N ALA A 95 0.02 27.51 -9.06
CA ALA A 95 -1.10 28.08 -9.81
C ALA A 95 -2.47 27.48 -9.41
N ILE A 96 -2.47 26.41 -8.61
CA ILE A 96 -3.68 25.73 -8.16
C ILE A 96 -4.28 26.48 -6.96
N PRO A 97 -5.59 26.80 -6.96
CA PRO A 97 -6.25 27.47 -5.84
C PRO A 97 -6.07 26.71 -4.51
N ASP A 98 -5.93 27.44 -3.39
CA ASP A 98 -5.70 26.84 -2.06
C ASP A 98 -6.75 25.81 -1.66
N ILE A 99 -8.01 26.07 -2.03
CA ILE A 99 -9.16 25.16 -1.80
C ILE A 99 -8.92 23.79 -2.46
N MET A 100 -8.21 23.75 -3.59
CA MET A 100 -7.91 22.52 -4.32
C MET A 100 -6.59 21.88 -3.90
N LYS A 101 -5.71 22.57 -3.16
CA LYS A 101 -4.39 22.02 -2.77
C LYS A 101 -4.50 20.75 -1.93
N VAL A 102 -5.50 20.68 -1.04
CA VAL A 102 -5.79 19.50 -0.21
C VAL A 102 -6.13 18.28 -1.07
N HIS A 103 -6.93 18.47 -2.12
CA HIS A 103 -7.30 17.42 -3.07
C HIS A 103 -6.13 17.07 -3.99
N THR A 104 -5.37 18.08 -4.42
CA THR A 104 -4.27 17.95 -5.38
C THR A 104 -3.21 16.98 -4.87
N GLN A 105 -2.80 17.08 -3.60
CA GLN A 105 -1.82 16.14 -3.05
C GLN A 105 -2.31 14.69 -3.16
N THR A 106 -3.55 14.43 -2.75
CA THR A 106 -4.14 13.09 -2.80
C THR A 106 -4.25 12.58 -4.24
N LEU A 107 -4.64 13.45 -5.18
CA LEU A 107 -4.75 13.12 -6.60
C LEU A 107 -3.38 12.78 -7.21
N LEU A 108 -2.36 13.61 -6.96
CA LEU A 108 -1.01 13.38 -7.48
C LEU A 108 -0.39 12.13 -6.88
N HIS A 109 -0.56 11.89 -5.58
CA HIS A 109 -0.08 10.67 -4.93
C HIS A 109 -0.79 9.42 -5.45
N THR A 110 -2.10 9.51 -5.68
CA THR A 110 -2.88 8.40 -6.26
C THR A 110 -2.44 8.12 -7.69
N LEU A 111 -2.27 9.16 -8.52
CA LEU A 111 -1.81 9.03 -9.89
C LEU A 111 -0.39 8.48 -9.95
N GLY A 112 0.51 8.97 -9.10
CA GLY A 112 1.88 8.46 -8.99
C GLY A 112 1.92 6.99 -8.59
N SER A 113 1.12 6.61 -7.59
CA SER A 113 0.97 5.20 -7.16
C SER A 113 0.41 4.33 -8.29
N ALA A 114 -0.63 4.79 -8.99
CA ALA A 114 -1.23 4.08 -10.11
C ALA A 114 -0.24 3.89 -11.27
N CYS A 115 0.57 4.90 -11.60
CA CYS A 115 1.62 4.81 -12.61
C CYS A 115 2.68 3.77 -12.23
N ILE A 116 3.14 3.74 -10.97
CA ILE A 116 4.11 2.75 -10.50
C ILE A 116 3.51 1.34 -10.54
N ILE A 117 2.29 1.15 -10.04
CA ILE A 117 1.61 -0.15 -10.07
C ILE A 117 1.44 -0.63 -11.51
N PHE A 118 0.93 0.23 -12.39
CA PHE A 118 0.76 -0.10 -13.82
C PHE A 118 2.10 -0.44 -14.48
N ALA A 119 3.14 0.36 -14.27
CA ALA A 119 4.45 0.15 -14.88
C ALA A 119 5.12 -1.15 -14.41
N THR A 120 4.99 -1.47 -13.13
CA THR A 120 5.58 -2.68 -12.53
C THR A 120 4.81 -3.95 -12.89
N MET A 121 3.48 -3.89 -13.00
CA MET A 121 2.65 -5.05 -13.36
C MET A 121 2.63 -5.32 -14.87
N SER A 122 2.73 -4.30 -15.71
CA SER A 122 2.69 -4.43 -17.17
C SER A 122 4.06 -4.73 -17.81
N ASN A 123 5.13 -4.88 -17.03
CA ASN A 123 6.47 -5.22 -17.55
C ASN A 123 7.07 -6.42 -16.80
N GLN A 124 7.27 -7.53 -17.49
CA GLN A 124 7.78 -8.76 -16.86
C GLN A 124 9.18 -8.62 -16.24
N LYS A 125 10.07 -7.83 -16.84
CA LYS A 125 11.46 -7.70 -16.35
C LYS A 125 11.49 -6.95 -15.03
N VAL A 126 10.77 -5.83 -14.95
CA VAL A 126 10.60 -5.06 -13.71
C VAL A 126 9.91 -5.91 -12.65
N PHE A 127 8.80 -6.58 -13.01
CA PHE A 127 8.07 -7.47 -12.11
C PHE A 127 8.98 -8.57 -11.53
N LYS A 128 9.73 -9.29 -12.37
CA LYS A 128 10.61 -10.39 -11.92
C LYS A 128 11.72 -9.90 -11.00
N ASN A 129 12.33 -8.75 -11.31
CA ASN A 129 13.37 -8.16 -10.48
C ASN A 129 12.83 -7.77 -9.09
N LEU A 130 11.68 -7.08 -9.05
CA LEU A 130 11.04 -6.69 -7.79
C LEU A 130 10.53 -7.89 -6.99
N ASN A 131 10.13 -8.96 -7.68
CA ASN A 131 9.62 -10.18 -7.06
C ASN A 131 10.71 -11.25 -6.82
N GLY A 132 11.98 -10.85 -6.81
CA GLY A 132 13.10 -11.71 -6.45
C GLY A 132 13.06 -12.20 -5.00
N LYS A 133 13.81 -13.27 -4.68
CA LYS A 133 13.77 -13.93 -3.36
C LYS A 133 14.02 -12.96 -2.19
N LEU A 134 14.98 -12.05 -2.33
CA LEU A 134 15.38 -11.10 -1.30
C LEU A 134 14.29 -10.04 -1.06
N LEU A 135 13.86 -9.32 -2.11
CA LEU A 135 12.84 -8.29 -2.00
C LEU A 135 11.48 -8.86 -1.55
N ARG A 136 11.13 -10.05 -2.02
CA ARG A 136 9.95 -10.78 -1.52
C ARG A 136 10.08 -11.11 -0.04
N GLY A 137 11.26 -11.56 0.40
CA GLY A 137 11.55 -11.83 1.81
C GLY A 137 11.41 -10.61 2.70
N ILE A 138 11.96 -9.47 2.27
CA ILE A 138 11.81 -8.18 2.97
C ILE A 138 10.33 -7.79 3.03
N GLY A 139 9.62 -7.85 1.89
CA GLY A 139 8.21 -7.50 1.81
C GLY A 139 7.33 -8.31 2.76
N LYS A 140 7.64 -9.60 2.96
CA LYS A 140 6.94 -10.46 3.93
C LYS A 140 7.10 -10.01 5.38
N ILE A 141 8.25 -9.43 5.74
CA ILE A 141 8.55 -8.99 7.10
C ILE A 141 8.03 -7.57 7.34
N SER A 142 7.93 -6.73 6.29
CA SER A 142 7.52 -5.33 6.41
C SER A 142 6.16 -5.13 7.08
N PHE A 143 5.15 -5.95 6.77
CA PHE A 143 3.83 -5.80 7.37
C PHE A 143 3.80 -6.15 8.87
N PRO A 144 4.29 -7.33 9.31
CA PRO A 144 4.45 -7.64 10.73
C PRO A 144 5.31 -6.62 11.47
N LEU A 145 6.39 -6.14 10.85
CA LEU A 145 7.24 -5.09 11.41
C LEU A 145 6.45 -3.80 11.65
N TYR A 146 5.62 -3.39 10.69
CA TYR A 146 4.75 -2.22 10.83
C TYR A 146 3.79 -2.33 12.02
N LEU A 147 3.26 -3.53 12.31
CA LEU A 147 2.39 -3.72 13.47
C LEU A 147 3.15 -3.67 14.80
N VAL A 148 4.34 -4.27 14.84
CA VAL A 148 5.07 -4.48 16.08
C VAL A 148 5.95 -3.30 16.48
N HIS A 149 6.57 -2.59 15.53
CA HIS A 149 7.53 -1.54 15.85
C HIS A 149 6.92 -0.43 16.72
N THR A 150 5.69 0.00 16.45
CA THR A 150 4.98 1.00 17.27
C THR A 150 4.81 0.52 18.71
N LEU A 151 4.42 -0.74 18.92
CA LEU A 151 4.29 -1.32 20.26
C LEU A 151 5.64 -1.37 20.98
N VAL A 152 6.71 -1.77 20.28
CA VAL A 152 8.07 -1.82 20.83
C VAL A 152 8.55 -0.41 21.23
N ILE A 153 8.35 0.58 20.35
CA ILE A 153 8.70 1.98 20.60
C ILE A 153 7.97 2.50 21.83
N CYS A 154 6.66 2.30 21.90
CA CYS A 154 5.84 2.80 23.00
C CYS A 154 6.03 2.04 24.33
N SER A 155 6.70 0.88 24.33
CA SER A 155 6.90 0.06 25.53
C SER A 155 8.39 -0.09 25.88
N LEU A 156 9.06 -1.11 25.32
CA LEU A 156 10.43 -1.48 25.64
C LEU A 156 11.42 -0.34 25.38
N SER A 157 11.29 0.35 24.25
CA SER A 157 12.21 1.44 23.89
C SER A 157 12.11 2.61 24.86
N SER A 158 10.87 3.00 25.22
CA SER A 158 10.63 4.02 26.26
C SER A 158 11.20 3.60 27.63
N TYR A 159 11.02 2.34 28.02
CA TYR A 159 11.58 1.81 29.27
C TYR A 159 13.11 1.87 29.30
N VAL A 160 13.76 1.39 28.23
CA VAL A 160 15.23 1.40 28.10
C VAL A 160 15.76 2.82 28.11
N TYR A 161 15.11 3.75 27.41
CA TYR A 161 15.51 5.15 27.41
C TYR A 161 15.50 5.77 28.81
N ILE A 162 14.41 5.56 29.58
CA ILE A 162 14.29 6.09 30.94
C ILE A 162 15.36 5.47 31.86
N LYS A 163 15.62 4.17 31.74
CA LYS A 163 16.66 3.51 32.53
C LYS A 163 18.05 4.05 32.23
N LEU A 164 18.42 4.21 30.95
CA LEU A 164 19.73 4.76 30.56
C LEU A 164 19.89 6.22 31.01
N SER A 165 18.83 7.02 30.91
CA SER A 165 18.80 8.40 31.42
C SER A 165 19.04 8.47 32.93
N ASN A 166 18.42 7.57 33.70
CA ASN A 166 18.63 7.50 35.16
C ASN A 166 20.05 7.11 35.57
N TYR A 167 20.80 6.42 34.70
CA TYR A 167 22.23 6.13 34.90
C TYR A 167 23.15 7.29 34.50
N GLY A 168 22.61 8.44 34.07
CA GLY A 168 23.39 9.60 33.66
C GLY A 168 24.09 9.44 32.31
N ILE A 169 23.66 8.49 31.49
CA ILE A 169 24.24 8.28 30.14
C ILE A 169 23.82 9.43 29.23
N SER A 170 24.76 9.91 28.41
CA SER A 170 24.49 10.97 27.44
C SER A 170 23.32 10.63 26.49
N ASN A 171 22.53 11.65 26.13
CA ASN A 171 21.35 11.46 25.27
C ASN A 171 21.68 10.76 23.93
N THR A 172 22.81 11.10 23.31
CA THR A 172 23.23 10.51 22.03
C THR A 172 23.51 9.01 22.16
N GLN A 173 24.19 8.59 23.22
CA GLN A 173 24.45 7.17 23.48
C GLN A 173 23.16 6.43 23.80
N SER A 174 22.28 7.04 24.60
CA SER A 174 20.95 6.49 24.91
C SER A 174 20.11 6.27 23.65
N LEU A 175 20.12 7.21 22.70
CA LEU A 175 19.41 7.06 21.42
C LEU A 175 19.98 5.95 20.54
N ILE A 176 21.31 5.80 20.46
CA ILE A 176 21.94 4.71 19.70
C ILE A 176 21.54 3.35 20.27
N VAL A 177 21.61 3.20 21.60
CA VAL A 177 21.21 1.96 22.28
C VAL A 177 19.73 1.68 22.06
N VAL A 178 18.86 2.68 22.25
CA VAL A 178 17.42 2.53 22.02
C VAL A 178 17.10 2.17 20.58
N PHE A 179 17.80 2.75 19.60
CA PHE A 179 17.64 2.39 18.19
C PHE A 179 17.99 0.92 17.94
N ILE A 180 19.14 0.46 18.45
CA ILE A 180 19.57 -0.95 18.31
C ILE A 180 18.55 -1.87 18.97
N VAL A 181 18.10 -1.57 20.20
CA VAL A 181 17.10 -2.36 20.92
C VAL A 181 15.77 -2.39 20.15
N THR A 182 15.32 -1.23 19.64
CA THR A 182 14.08 -1.13 18.88
C THR A 182 14.16 -1.96 17.60
N ALA A 183 15.22 -1.80 16.82
CA ALA A 183 15.40 -2.50 15.55
C ALA A 183 15.51 -4.02 15.76
N THR A 184 16.35 -4.46 16.68
CA THR A 184 16.55 -5.89 16.97
C THR A 184 15.27 -6.54 17.51
N THR A 185 14.61 -5.91 18.48
CA THR A 185 13.37 -6.44 19.06
C THR A 185 12.22 -6.46 18.05
N SER A 186 12.07 -5.39 17.24
CA SER A 186 11.02 -5.32 16.23
C SER A 186 11.21 -6.39 15.16
N ILE A 187 12.44 -6.62 14.68
CA ILE A 187 12.74 -7.68 13.71
C ILE A 187 12.53 -9.06 14.36
N ALA A 188 13.02 -9.26 15.58
CA ALA A 188 12.89 -10.53 16.30
C ALA A 188 11.43 -10.95 16.50
N LEU A 189 10.54 -9.98 16.77
CA LEU A 189 9.11 -10.21 16.90
C LEU A 189 8.37 -10.27 15.55
N ALA A 190 8.82 -9.55 14.53
CA ALA A 190 8.20 -9.56 13.20
C ALA A 190 8.36 -10.91 12.49
N VAL A 191 9.50 -11.60 12.68
CA VAL A 191 9.79 -12.91 12.05
C VAL A 191 8.82 -14.04 12.44
N PRO A 192 8.53 -14.31 13.74
CA PRO A 192 7.55 -15.33 14.09
C PRO A 192 6.13 -14.92 13.65
N LEU A 193 5.80 -13.63 13.74
CA LEU A 193 4.50 -13.12 13.30
C LEU A 193 4.31 -13.29 11.79
N SER A 194 5.35 -13.09 10.97
CA SER A 194 5.29 -13.33 9.53
C SER A 194 5.04 -14.81 9.20
N ARG A 195 5.62 -15.73 9.99
CA ARG A 195 5.39 -17.17 9.80
C ARG A 195 3.97 -17.57 10.21
N PHE A 196 3.44 -16.96 11.27
CA PHE A 196 2.06 -17.16 11.67
C PHE A 196 1.08 -16.67 10.60
N ASP A 197 1.34 -15.50 10.00
CA ASP A 197 0.54 -14.96 8.90
C ASP A 197 0.55 -15.90 7.68
N ASP A 198 1.72 -16.36 7.23
CA ASP A 198 1.85 -17.33 6.14
C ASP A 198 1.05 -18.62 6.43
N TRP A 199 1.11 -19.12 7.67
CA TRP A 199 0.34 -20.29 8.09
C TRP A 199 -1.18 -20.03 8.05
N TRP A 200 -1.63 -18.90 8.61
CA TRP A 200 -3.04 -18.54 8.66
C TRP A 200 -3.66 -18.39 7.26
N VAL A 201 -2.96 -17.69 6.36
CA VAL A 201 -3.40 -17.51 4.97
C VAL A 201 -3.54 -18.85 4.26
N ASN A 202 -2.64 -19.81 4.49
CA ASN A 202 -2.75 -21.15 3.92
C ASN A 202 -3.98 -21.90 4.44
N GLN A 203 -4.32 -21.76 5.72
CA GLN A 203 -5.51 -22.38 6.30
C GLN A 203 -6.78 -21.78 5.72
N VAL A 204 -6.88 -20.45 5.66
CA VAL A 204 -8.04 -19.75 5.06
C VAL A 204 -8.22 -20.17 3.60
N ASN A 205 -7.14 -20.19 2.82
CA ASN A 205 -7.20 -20.63 1.42
C ASN A 205 -7.66 -22.09 1.27
N THR A 206 -7.23 -22.97 2.17
CA THR A 206 -7.63 -24.38 2.16
C THR A 206 -9.12 -24.54 2.46
N ILE A 207 -9.64 -23.83 3.46
CA ILE A 207 -11.05 -23.84 3.83
C ILE A 207 -11.90 -23.26 2.68
N THR A 208 -11.52 -22.10 2.14
CA THR A 208 -12.25 -21.46 1.04
C THR A 208 -12.30 -22.34 -0.21
N ARG A 209 -11.20 -23.02 -0.56
CA ARG A 209 -11.18 -23.96 -1.69
C ARG A 209 -12.10 -25.16 -1.48
N LYS A 210 -12.19 -25.68 -0.25
CA LYS A 210 -13.13 -26.77 0.08
C LYS A 210 -14.58 -26.33 -0.09
N LEU A 211 -14.95 -25.19 0.48
CA LEU A 211 -16.30 -24.62 0.38
C LEU A 211 -16.70 -24.31 -1.08
N LEU A 212 -15.76 -23.79 -1.88
CA LEU A 212 -16.02 -23.51 -3.31
C LEU A 212 -16.16 -24.80 -4.14
N LYS A 213 -15.37 -25.85 -3.86
CA LYS A 213 -15.50 -27.15 -4.53
C LYS A 213 -16.81 -27.85 -4.18
N GLU A 214 -17.24 -27.81 -2.93
CA GLU A 214 -18.54 -28.33 -2.51
C GLU A 214 -19.69 -27.63 -3.24
N LYS A 215 -19.60 -26.31 -3.45
CA LYS A 215 -20.59 -25.56 -4.25
C LYS A 215 -20.62 -25.92 -5.74
N GLN A 216 -19.51 -26.37 -6.33
CA GLN A 216 -19.46 -26.77 -7.73
C GLN A 216 -20.00 -28.19 -7.99
N LEU A 217 -20.17 -29.02 -6.96
CA LEU A 217 -20.70 -30.38 -7.06
C LEU A 217 -22.22 -30.47 -6.82
N VAL A 218 -22.87 -29.35 -6.47
CA VAL A 218 -24.32 -29.26 -6.17
C VAL A 218 -25.12 -28.66 -7.36
N HIS A 219 -24.45 -28.40 -8.49
CA HIS A 219 -25.05 -28.04 -9.78
C HIS A 219 -24.62 -29.05 -10.85
#